data_AF-A0A963YS32-F1
#
_entry.id   AF-A0A963YS32-F1
#
_cell.length_a   1.000
_cell.length_b   1.000
_cell.length_c   1.000
_cell.angle_alpha   90.00
_cell.angle_beta   90.00
_cell.angle_gamma   90.00
#
_symmetry.space_group_name_H-M   'P 1'
#
loop_
_entity.id
_entity.type
_entity.pdbx_description
1 polymer ?
#
loop_
_entity_poly.entity_id
_entity_poly.type
_entity_poly.pdbx_seq_one_letter_code
_entity_poly.pdbx_strand_id
1 'polypeptide(L)'
;MSAQSSYSSHSTGFHKTKVTAIPGDGIGPEVMKAVQRILAAAGAEIDWEEAEAGAEVFKRGIATGAPQETLDSIARNGIVLKGPLETPVGYGEKSANVTLRKFFELYGNIRPVRELPGIKTPFSGRGIDMVIVRENVEDLYTGIEHMQTAGAAQCLKLITEPGSERILRLAAALTQAEGRKKLTCATKANIMKFTEGMMKRVFERIMPDYPDLEPSHMIIDNCAHQMVIAPEQFDVVVSTNMNGDIISDLAAGLVGGLGVAPSSNIGDHAAMFEAVHGSAPQIAGKDLANPTALLLSAIMMLRHIGDFAAAEKVEQALLVTLEEARNLTGDIAPKGTGVGTTAYTDQVIANLGRTSGFASRAYQPLTLPQWPEGVWHHPPQTREVTGVDVFIETGAEPPALAASLQTAVAGSGLTLKMIENRGVQVWPAHSGRPFLVDLFRCRFMLEAPRDNADAAIAQALAGIGAGHHWMHVEKLQRFDGRDGYTKAQGEN
;
A
#
# COMPACT_ATOMS: atom_id res chain seq x y z
N MET A 1 -35.05 21.92 17.23
CA MET A 1 -36.06 21.70 16.19
C MET A 1 -35.57 20.53 15.34
N SER A 2 -36.27 19.42 15.45
CA SER A 2 -35.94 18.10 14.92
C SER A 2 -36.20 18.01 13.42
N ALA A 3 -35.17 17.67 12.64
CA ALA A 3 -35.35 17.19 11.28
C ALA A 3 -35.18 15.66 11.29
N GLN A 4 -36.32 14.96 11.39
CA GLN A 4 -36.41 13.55 11.07
C GLN A 4 -36.29 13.43 9.54
N SER A 5 -35.21 12.78 9.06
CA SER A 5 -35.14 12.34 7.68
C SER A 5 -35.82 10.98 7.56
N SER A 6 -37.00 10.99 6.95
CA SER A 6 -37.78 9.80 6.62
C SER A 6 -37.18 9.09 5.41
N TYR A 7 -36.64 7.90 5.59
CA TYR A 7 -36.41 6.99 4.47
C TYR A 7 -37.73 6.35 4.05
N SER A 8 -38.15 6.73 2.84
CA SER A 8 -39.36 6.31 2.14
C SER A 8 -39.36 4.83 1.78
N SER A 9 -40.57 4.27 1.75
CA SER A 9 -40.96 2.90 1.45
C SER A 9 -40.41 2.30 0.16
N HIS A 10 -39.93 1.06 0.29
CA HIS A 10 -39.74 -0.02 -0.69
C HIS A 10 -40.40 0.16 -2.08
N SER A 11 -39.57 0.30 -3.12
CA SER A 11 -39.90 -0.11 -4.49
C SER A 11 -39.25 -1.48 -4.77
N THR A 12 -40.05 -2.44 -5.24
CA THR A 12 -39.64 -3.82 -5.54
C THR A 12 -39.14 -3.96 -6.99
N GLY A 13 -38.12 -3.18 -7.34
CA GLY A 13 -37.31 -3.39 -8.54
C GLY A 13 -35.86 -3.46 -8.13
N PHE A 14 -35.21 -4.62 -8.30
CA PHE A 14 -33.77 -4.73 -8.06
C PHE A 14 -33.06 -3.81 -9.07
N HIS A 15 -32.57 -2.66 -8.60
CA HIS A 15 -31.76 -1.77 -9.40
C HIS A 15 -30.35 -2.35 -9.47
N LYS A 16 -29.87 -2.65 -10.69
CA LYS A 16 -28.49 -3.05 -10.92
C LYS A 16 -27.52 -2.02 -10.35
N THR A 17 -26.46 -2.49 -9.71
CA THR A 17 -25.39 -1.63 -9.21
C THR A 17 -24.49 -1.22 -10.38
N LYS A 18 -24.30 0.08 -10.57
CA LYS A 18 -23.35 0.59 -11.57
C LYS A 18 -21.92 0.34 -11.13
N VAL A 19 -21.13 -0.28 -12.00
CA VAL A 19 -19.72 -0.59 -11.76
C VAL A 19 -18.88 -0.10 -12.93
N THR A 20 -17.88 0.72 -12.64
CA THR A 20 -16.88 1.11 -13.64
C THR A 20 -15.97 -0.10 -13.93
N ALA A 21 -16.03 -0.59 -15.16
CA ALA A 21 -15.19 -1.68 -15.64
C ALA A 21 -13.96 -1.11 -16.36
N ILE A 22 -12.76 -1.46 -15.89
CA ILE A 22 -11.50 -1.09 -16.54
C ILE A 22 -10.81 -2.38 -16.99
N PRO A 23 -10.94 -2.80 -18.27
CA PRO A 23 -10.34 -4.04 -18.75
C PRO A 23 -8.81 -4.09 -18.57
N GLY A 24 -8.15 -2.94 -18.70
CA GLY A 24 -6.71 -2.80 -18.53
C GLY A 24 -5.88 -3.31 -19.71
N ASP A 25 -4.63 -3.64 -19.45
CA ASP A 25 -3.62 -3.96 -20.46
C ASP A 25 -3.23 -5.45 -20.45
N GLY A 26 -2.58 -5.91 -21.53
CA GLY A 26 -2.06 -7.28 -21.65
C GLY A 26 -3.17 -8.32 -21.56
N ILE A 27 -3.12 -9.22 -20.57
CA ILE A 27 -4.17 -10.23 -20.33
C ILE A 27 -5.47 -9.64 -19.78
N GLY A 28 -5.47 -8.38 -19.34
CA GLY A 28 -6.58 -7.73 -18.65
C GLY A 28 -7.93 -7.86 -19.37
N PRO A 29 -8.03 -7.53 -20.67
CA PRO A 29 -9.27 -7.69 -21.42
C PRO A 29 -9.80 -9.12 -21.48
N GLU A 30 -8.91 -10.13 -21.60
CA GLU A 30 -9.31 -11.54 -21.64
C GLU A 30 -9.89 -12.00 -20.29
N VAL A 31 -9.22 -11.67 -19.19
CA VAL A 31 -9.70 -12.05 -17.85
C VAL A 31 -10.93 -11.27 -17.43
N MET A 32 -11.04 -9.98 -17.80
CA MET A 32 -12.24 -9.16 -17.54
C MET A 32 -13.46 -9.76 -18.23
N LYS A 33 -13.34 -10.11 -19.51
CA LYS A 33 -14.43 -10.75 -20.28
C LYS A 33 -14.83 -12.10 -19.67
N ALA A 34 -13.86 -12.92 -19.25
CA ALA A 34 -14.14 -14.18 -18.56
C ALA A 34 -14.95 -13.97 -17.27
N VAL A 35 -14.54 -13.02 -16.44
CA VAL A 35 -15.23 -12.68 -15.19
C VAL A 35 -16.63 -12.15 -15.46
N GLN A 36 -16.80 -11.18 -16.36
CA GLN A 36 -18.12 -10.66 -16.73
C GLN A 36 -19.07 -11.76 -17.22
N ARG A 37 -18.59 -12.74 -18.00
CA ARG A 37 -19.38 -13.91 -18.44
C ARG A 37 -19.84 -14.77 -17.25
N ILE A 38 -18.96 -15.05 -16.30
CA ILE A 38 -19.28 -15.85 -15.11
C ILE A 38 -20.31 -15.12 -14.25
N LEU A 39 -20.13 -13.83 -14.01
CA LEU A 39 -21.04 -13.02 -13.21
C LEU A 39 -22.43 -12.90 -13.86
N ALA A 40 -22.48 -12.70 -15.18
CA ALA A 40 -23.74 -12.66 -15.92
C ALA A 40 -24.48 -14.01 -15.83
N ALA A 41 -23.76 -15.13 -15.99
CA ALA A 41 -24.35 -16.47 -15.85
C ALA A 41 -24.80 -16.78 -14.42
N ALA A 42 -24.14 -16.20 -13.41
CA ALA A 42 -24.55 -16.31 -12.02
C ALA A 42 -25.82 -15.52 -11.70
N GLY A 43 -26.18 -14.53 -12.54
CA GLY A 43 -27.31 -13.63 -12.32
C GLY A 43 -26.96 -12.43 -11.44
N ALA A 44 -25.69 -12.00 -11.42
CA ALA A 44 -25.28 -10.83 -10.66
C ALA A 44 -25.94 -9.54 -11.20
N GLU A 45 -26.46 -8.71 -10.30
CA GLU A 45 -27.17 -7.47 -10.64
C GLU A 45 -26.21 -6.30 -10.85
N ILE A 46 -25.38 -6.39 -11.90
CA ILE A 46 -24.37 -5.38 -12.26
C ILE A 46 -24.72 -4.70 -13.58
N ASP A 47 -24.57 -3.37 -13.60
CA ASP A 47 -24.61 -2.51 -14.78
C ASP A 47 -23.20 -1.97 -15.06
N TRP A 48 -22.57 -2.42 -16.15
CA TRP A 48 -21.17 -2.11 -16.45
C TRP A 48 -21.05 -0.78 -17.19
N GLU A 49 -20.22 0.12 -16.66
CA GLU A 49 -19.76 1.32 -17.36
C GLU A 49 -18.30 1.13 -17.77
N GLU A 50 -18.05 0.83 -19.04
CA GLU A 50 -16.70 0.60 -19.56
C GLU A 50 -15.87 1.89 -19.53
N ALA A 51 -14.63 1.78 -19.06
CA ALA A 51 -13.66 2.87 -18.94
C ALA A 51 -12.24 2.37 -19.23
N GLU A 52 -11.32 3.29 -19.54
CA GLU A 52 -9.95 2.97 -19.92
C GLU A 52 -8.95 3.57 -18.92
N ALA A 53 -7.88 2.83 -18.63
CA ALA A 53 -6.70 3.30 -17.91
C ALA A 53 -5.50 2.44 -18.32
N GLY A 54 -4.27 2.92 -18.07
CA GLY A 54 -3.04 2.16 -18.30
C GLY A 54 -2.31 2.50 -19.60
N ALA A 55 -1.62 1.53 -20.18
CA ALA A 55 -0.71 1.71 -21.30
C ALA A 55 -1.38 2.24 -22.58
N GLU A 56 -2.58 1.78 -22.89
CA GLU A 56 -3.32 2.33 -24.04
C GLU A 56 -3.65 3.82 -23.88
N VAL A 57 -3.86 4.27 -22.63
CA VAL A 57 -4.08 5.68 -22.31
C VAL A 57 -2.78 6.50 -22.39
N PHE A 58 -1.66 5.93 -21.93
CA PHE A 58 -0.34 6.56 -22.11
C PHE A 58 -0.01 6.79 -23.59
N LYS A 59 -0.30 5.80 -24.46
CA LYS A 59 -0.09 5.91 -25.92
C LYS A 59 -0.89 7.04 -26.57
N ARG A 60 -2.00 7.45 -25.95
CA ARG A 60 -2.82 8.60 -26.38
C ARG A 60 -2.27 9.96 -25.90
N GLY A 61 -1.13 9.99 -25.20
CA GLY A 61 -0.48 11.20 -24.71
C GLY A 61 -0.99 11.70 -23.36
N ILE A 62 -1.74 10.87 -22.61
CA ILE A 62 -2.27 11.22 -21.30
C ILE A 62 -1.31 10.69 -20.22
N ALA A 63 -0.43 11.55 -19.72
CA ALA A 63 0.67 11.18 -18.83
C ALA A 63 0.23 10.62 -17.45
N THR A 64 -1.02 10.80 -17.06
CA THR A 64 -1.57 10.22 -15.82
C THR A 64 -1.94 8.74 -15.97
N GLY A 65 -2.13 8.28 -17.21
CA GLY A 65 -2.63 6.95 -17.52
C GLY A 65 -4.11 6.73 -17.17
N ALA A 66 -4.83 7.80 -16.79
CA ALA A 66 -6.26 7.77 -16.49
C ALA A 66 -6.91 9.04 -17.06
N PRO A 67 -7.80 8.93 -18.07
CA PRO A 67 -8.46 10.08 -18.67
C PRO A 67 -9.57 10.61 -17.75
N GLN A 68 -10.00 11.86 -17.97
CA GLN A 68 -11.00 12.49 -17.11
C GLN A 68 -12.33 11.73 -17.12
N GLU A 69 -12.75 11.17 -18.26
CA GLU A 69 -13.96 10.35 -18.33
C GLU A 69 -13.94 9.14 -17.38
N THR A 70 -12.77 8.51 -17.20
CA THR A 70 -12.58 7.40 -16.25
C THR A 70 -12.64 7.89 -14.82
N LEU A 71 -11.99 9.03 -14.50
CA LEU A 71 -12.05 9.61 -13.16
C LEU A 71 -13.49 10.00 -12.78
N ASP A 72 -14.23 10.60 -13.71
CA ASP A 72 -15.62 10.97 -13.49
C ASP A 72 -16.52 9.74 -13.32
N SER A 73 -16.26 8.66 -14.08
CA SER A 73 -16.97 7.39 -13.92
C SER A 73 -16.79 6.82 -12.52
N ILE A 74 -15.55 6.74 -12.03
CA ILE A 74 -15.25 6.23 -10.69
C ILE A 74 -15.87 7.12 -9.61
N ALA A 75 -15.76 8.45 -9.75
CA ALA A 75 -16.35 9.39 -8.79
C ALA A 75 -17.88 9.26 -8.69
N ARG A 76 -18.56 9.02 -9.83
CA ARG A 76 -20.01 8.84 -9.86
C ARG A 76 -20.47 7.49 -9.32
N ASN A 77 -19.78 6.42 -9.70
CA ASN A 77 -20.22 5.05 -9.44
C ASN A 77 -19.71 4.51 -8.10
N GLY A 78 -18.56 4.99 -7.63
CA GLY A 78 -17.91 4.55 -6.39
C GLY A 78 -17.36 3.12 -6.42
N ILE A 79 -17.77 2.28 -7.36
CA ILE A 79 -17.37 0.86 -7.45
C ILE A 79 -16.63 0.62 -8.76
N VAL A 80 -15.45 -0.01 -8.66
CA VAL A 80 -14.59 -0.29 -9.81
C VAL A 80 -14.16 -1.75 -9.82
N LEU A 81 -14.31 -2.43 -10.95
CA LEU A 81 -13.62 -3.68 -11.23
C LEU A 81 -12.57 -3.43 -12.31
N LYS A 82 -11.33 -3.78 -12.03
CA LYS A 82 -10.19 -3.42 -12.87
C LYS A 82 -9.27 -4.61 -13.13
N GLY A 83 -8.89 -4.80 -14.40
CA GLY A 83 -7.79 -5.66 -14.81
C GLY A 83 -6.42 -5.02 -14.58
N PRO A 84 -5.32 -5.77 -14.76
CA PRO A 84 -3.97 -5.24 -14.59
C PRO A 84 -3.69 -4.06 -15.52
N LEU A 85 -2.98 -3.04 -15.03
CA LEU A 85 -2.46 -1.94 -15.85
C LEU A 85 -0.94 -2.03 -15.92
N GLU A 86 -0.39 -1.90 -17.12
CA GLU A 86 1.04 -1.91 -17.34
C GLU A 86 1.67 -0.57 -16.88
N THR A 87 2.88 -0.64 -16.33
CA THR A 87 3.66 0.54 -15.92
C THR A 87 5.09 0.39 -16.42
N PRO A 88 5.67 1.40 -17.10
CA PRO A 88 7.09 1.37 -17.49
C PRO A 88 8.04 1.16 -16.31
N VAL A 89 9.11 0.38 -16.50
CA VAL A 89 10.06 0.02 -15.43
C VAL A 89 11.37 0.79 -15.60
N GLY A 90 11.67 1.68 -14.65
CA GLY A 90 12.94 2.43 -14.59
C GLY A 90 13.03 3.68 -15.48
N TYR A 91 11.94 4.03 -16.16
CA TYR A 91 11.79 5.22 -17.00
C TYR A 91 10.29 5.52 -17.17
N GLY A 92 9.94 6.65 -17.81
CA GLY A 92 8.56 6.94 -18.22
C GLY A 92 7.66 7.50 -17.12
N GLU A 93 6.35 7.34 -17.33
CA GLU A 93 5.28 7.93 -16.53
C GLU A 93 5.07 7.22 -15.17
N LYS A 94 4.42 7.92 -14.23
CA LYS A 94 4.03 7.34 -12.95
C LYS A 94 2.95 6.27 -13.14
N SER A 95 2.93 5.26 -12.26
CA SER A 95 1.97 4.15 -12.35
C SER A 95 0.51 4.61 -12.27
N ALA A 96 -0.29 4.28 -13.29
CA ALA A 96 -1.73 4.51 -13.29
C ALA A 96 -2.45 3.81 -12.11
N ASN A 97 -1.94 2.66 -11.67
CA ASN A 97 -2.48 1.95 -10.50
C ASN A 97 -2.36 2.81 -9.23
N VAL A 98 -1.20 3.42 -9.00
CA VAL A 98 -0.95 4.32 -7.86
C VAL A 98 -1.75 5.62 -8.01
N THR A 99 -1.86 6.15 -9.23
CA THR A 99 -2.67 7.33 -9.52
C THR A 99 -4.12 7.13 -9.09
N LEU A 100 -4.78 6.05 -9.52
CA LEU A 100 -6.17 5.77 -9.17
C LEU A 100 -6.36 5.60 -7.65
N ARG A 101 -5.45 4.88 -6.99
CA ARG A 101 -5.51 4.68 -5.52
C ARG A 101 -5.45 6.00 -4.76
N LYS A 102 -4.55 6.90 -5.17
CA LYS A 102 -4.38 8.21 -4.52
C LYS A 102 -5.51 9.18 -4.85
N PHE A 103 -5.97 9.19 -6.09
CA PHE A 103 -7.00 10.13 -6.53
C PHE A 103 -8.33 9.90 -5.80
N PHE A 104 -8.63 8.65 -5.45
CA PHE A 104 -9.86 8.25 -4.75
C PHE A 104 -9.63 7.88 -3.28
N GLU A 105 -8.47 8.20 -2.72
CA GLU A 105 -8.14 7.94 -1.31
C GLU A 105 -8.42 6.47 -0.90
N LEU A 106 -8.04 5.53 -1.77
CA LEU A 106 -8.21 4.09 -1.56
C LEU A 106 -7.12 3.56 -0.63
N TYR A 107 -7.13 4.06 0.61
CA TYR A 107 -6.05 3.93 1.60
C TYR A 107 -5.77 2.49 2.05
N GLY A 108 -6.71 1.56 1.88
CA GLY A 108 -6.57 0.19 2.36
C GLY A 108 -6.62 -0.88 1.28
N ASN A 109 -5.51 -1.57 1.06
CA ASN A 109 -5.43 -2.70 0.16
C ASN A 109 -5.54 -4.02 0.94
N ILE A 110 -6.63 -4.76 0.75
CA ILE A 110 -6.93 -6.04 1.39
C ILE A 110 -6.56 -7.17 0.43
N ARG A 111 -5.67 -8.07 0.86
CA ARG A 111 -5.16 -9.21 0.09
C ARG A 111 -5.35 -10.50 0.89
N PRO A 112 -6.51 -11.19 0.74
CA PRO A 112 -6.73 -12.47 1.39
C PRO A 112 -5.91 -13.56 0.69
N VAL A 113 -5.34 -14.46 1.49
CA VAL A 113 -4.51 -15.57 1.05
C VAL A 113 -4.98 -16.82 1.76
N ARG A 114 -5.50 -17.79 1.00
CA ARG A 114 -5.95 -19.07 1.55
C ARG A 114 -5.60 -20.22 0.63
N GLU A 115 -5.47 -21.41 1.21
CA GLU A 115 -5.44 -22.64 0.43
C GLU A 115 -6.74 -22.78 -0.37
N LEU A 116 -6.59 -23.09 -1.67
CA LEU A 116 -7.67 -23.40 -2.58
C LEU A 116 -7.64 -24.90 -2.95
N PRO A 117 -8.80 -25.55 -3.15
CA PRO A 117 -8.84 -26.94 -3.57
C PRO A 117 -8.07 -27.16 -4.87
N GLY A 118 -7.54 -28.37 -5.08
CA GLY A 118 -6.82 -28.74 -6.30
C GLY A 118 -5.43 -28.09 -6.50
N ILE A 119 -5.14 -26.95 -5.86
CA ILE A 119 -3.85 -26.27 -5.97
C ILE A 119 -2.89 -26.82 -4.91
N LYS A 120 -1.81 -27.45 -5.37
CA LYS A 120 -0.80 -28.06 -4.48
C LYS A 120 0.45 -27.18 -4.40
N THR A 121 0.87 -26.90 -3.17
CA THR A 121 2.11 -26.22 -2.83
C THR A 121 2.87 -27.04 -1.78
N PRO A 122 4.15 -26.72 -1.48
CA PRO A 122 4.85 -27.33 -0.34
C PRO A 122 4.17 -27.11 1.02
N PHE A 123 3.18 -26.21 1.09
CA PHE A 123 2.47 -25.85 2.31
C PHE A 123 1.05 -26.43 2.40
N SER A 124 0.56 -27.13 1.37
CA SER A 124 -0.80 -27.66 1.35
C SER A 124 -1.12 -28.55 2.56
N GLY A 125 -2.31 -28.36 3.13
CA GLY A 125 -2.79 -29.11 4.29
C GLY A 125 -2.38 -28.52 5.63
N ARG A 126 -1.68 -27.37 5.63
CA ARG A 126 -1.36 -26.63 6.86
C ARG A 126 -2.50 -25.72 7.30
N GLY A 127 -3.50 -25.52 6.45
CA GLY A 127 -4.66 -24.69 6.76
C GLY A 127 -4.34 -23.21 6.69
N ILE A 128 -3.51 -22.80 5.71
CA ILE A 128 -3.17 -21.39 5.53
C ILE A 128 -4.44 -20.62 5.16
N ASP A 129 -4.80 -19.67 6.03
CA ASP A 129 -5.86 -18.69 5.79
C ASP A 129 -5.54 -17.40 6.55
N MET A 130 -4.97 -16.42 5.84
CA MET A 130 -4.64 -15.10 6.39
C MET A 130 -5.10 -13.97 5.47
N VAL A 131 -5.10 -12.75 6.00
CA VAL A 131 -5.34 -11.54 5.21
C VAL A 131 -4.28 -10.49 5.48
N ILE A 132 -3.66 -9.99 4.40
CA ILE A 132 -2.75 -8.85 4.48
C ILE A 132 -3.54 -7.57 4.22
N VAL A 133 -3.46 -6.63 5.15
CA VAL A 133 -4.04 -5.29 5.04
C VAL A 133 -2.90 -4.30 4.89
N ARG A 134 -2.71 -3.82 3.66
CA ARG A 134 -1.62 -2.94 3.26
C ARG A 134 -2.12 -1.49 3.21
N GLU A 135 -1.40 -0.59 3.88
CA GLU A 135 -1.54 0.85 3.67
C GLU A 135 -1.17 1.20 2.21
N ASN A 136 -1.92 2.06 1.54
CA ASN A 136 -1.94 2.10 0.07
C ASN A 136 -1.70 3.48 -0.59
N VAL A 137 -1.56 4.56 0.19
CA VAL A 137 -1.49 5.94 -0.32
C VAL A 137 -0.26 6.74 0.14
N GLU A 138 0.42 6.34 1.22
CA GLU A 138 1.66 6.98 1.71
C GLU A 138 2.89 6.05 1.62
N ASP A 139 3.87 6.19 2.53
CA ASP A 139 5.16 5.49 2.53
C ASP A 139 6.04 5.82 1.29
N LEU A 140 7.06 5.01 1.03
CA LEU A 140 8.01 5.13 -0.08
C LEU A 140 7.34 5.08 -1.46
N TYR A 141 6.12 4.53 -1.58
CA TYR A 141 5.38 4.44 -2.85
C TYR A 141 4.82 5.81 -3.27
N THR A 142 5.09 6.86 -2.49
CA THR A 142 4.93 8.24 -2.95
C THR A 142 5.83 8.61 -4.12
N GLY A 143 6.99 7.96 -4.26
CA GLY A 143 7.92 8.22 -5.36
C GLY A 143 8.44 9.65 -5.37
N ILE A 144 8.61 10.24 -4.18
CA ILE A 144 9.19 11.57 -4.03
C ILE A 144 10.70 11.40 -3.94
N GLU A 145 11.36 11.53 -5.09
CA GLU A 145 12.77 11.22 -5.25
C GLU A 145 13.57 12.45 -5.74
N HIS A 146 14.79 12.58 -5.22
CA HIS A 146 15.72 13.64 -5.61
C HIS A 146 17.14 13.07 -5.67
N MET A 147 17.86 13.36 -6.75
CA MET A 147 19.31 13.18 -6.76
C MET A 147 19.93 14.25 -5.87
N GLN A 148 20.55 13.83 -4.77
CA GLN A 148 21.27 14.71 -3.85
C GLN A 148 22.62 15.13 -4.44
N THR A 149 23.34 14.17 -5.03
CA THR A 149 24.55 14.39 -5.84
C THR A 149 24.42 13.55 -7.11
N ALA A 150 25.37 13.64 -8.03
CA ALA A 150 25.38 12.74 -9.21
C ALA A 150 25.44 11.25 -8.83
N GLY A 151 25.99 10.92 -7.65
CA GLY A 151 26.16 9.55 -7.15
C GLY A 151 25.20 9.14 -6.02
N ALA A 152 24.32 10.03 -5.56
CA ALA A 152 23.46 9.78 -4.40
C ALA A 152 22.00 10.13 -4.69
N ALA A 153 21.11 9.13 -4.64
CA ALA A 153 19.66 9.31 -4.73
C ALA A 153 19.01 9.27 -3.33
N GLN A 154 17.95 10.06 -3.15
CA GLN A 154 17.10 10.07 -1.95
C GLN A 154 15.66 9.80 -2.34
N CYS A 155 14.97 8.97 -1.56
CA CYS A 155 13.52 8.77 -1.61
C CYS A 155 12.91 9.06 -0.22
N LEU A 156 11.81 9.82 -0.18
CA LEU A 156 11.14 10.18 1.08
C LEU A 156 10.13 9.12 1.51
N LYS A 157 10.31 8.59 2.73
CA LYS A 157 9.30 7.80 3.44
C LYS A 157 8.46 8.70 4.33
N LEU A 158 7.22 8.94 3.94
CA LEU A 158 6.25 9.72 4.72
C LEU A 158 5.23 8.77 5.34
N ILE A 159 5.04 8.84 6.66
CA ILE A 159 4.00 8.09 7.38
C ILE A 159 3.26 9.09 8.27
N THR A 160 1.94 9.14 8.15
CA THR A 160 1.10 10.10 8.87
C THR A 160 0.28 9.39 9.93
N GLU A 161 -0.06 10.13 11.00
CA GLU A 161 -0.98 9.65 12.02
C GLU A 161 -2.37 9.30 11.46
N PRO A 162 -3.06 10.17 10.68
CA PRO A 162 -4.36 9.82 10.11
C PRO A 162 -4.28 8.65 9.12
N GLY A 163 -3.25 8.58 8.27
CA GLY A 163 -3.05 7.45 7.35
C GLY A 163 -2.89 6.12 8.11
N SER A 164 -2.06 6.13 9.16
CA SER A 164 -1.88 4.98 10.05
C SER A 164 -3.19 4.59 10.76
N GLU A 165 -3.95 5.54 11.31
CA GLU A 165 -5.17 5.23 12.04
C GLU A 165 -6.25 4.64 11.12
N ARG A 166 -6.39 5.19 9.91
CA ARG A 166 -7.34 4.71 8.88
C ARG A 166 -7.11 3.25 8.52
N ILE A 167 -5.88 2.89 8.17
CA ILE A 167 -5.56 1.51 7.78
C ILE A 167 -5.71 0.53 8.94
N LEU A 168 -5.34 0.94 10.15
CA LEU A 168 -5.43 0.09 11.34
C LEU A 168 -6.89 -0.15 11.75
N ARG A 169 -7.75 0.87 11.68
CA ARG A 169 -9.19 0.72 11.93
C ARG A 169 -9.89 -0.10 10.86
N LEU A 170 -9.48 0.01 9.59
CA LEU A 170 -9.93 -0.90 8.53
C LEU A 170 -9.54 -2.34 8.83
N ALA A 171 -8.29 -2.59 9.23
CA ALA A 171 -7.82 -3.93 9.57
C ALA A 171 -8.59 -4.52 10.76
N ALA A 172 -8.86 -3.73 11.80
CA ALA A 172 -9.66 -4.16 12.94
C ALA A 172 -11.12 -4.46 12.54
N ALA A 173 -11.75 -3.59 11.76
CA ALA A 173 -13.10 -3.79 11.25
C ALA A 173 -13.21 -5.06 10.38
N LEU A 174 -12.23 -5.30 9.50
CA LEU A 174 -12.14 -6.53 8.71
C LEU A 174 -11.99 -7.77 9.60
N THR A 175 -11.12 -7.69 10.60
CA THR A 175 -10.90 -8.79 11.55
C THR A 175 -12.22 -9.17 12.22
N GLN A 176 -12.99 -8.19 12.69
CA GLN A 176 -14.31 -8.44 13.30
C GLN A 176 -15.33 -8.97 12.28
N ALA A 177 -15.40 -8.38 11.08
CA ALA A 177 -16.36 -8.74 10.05
C ALA A 177 -16.18 -10.18 9.51
N GLU A 178 -14.94 -10.68 9.49
CA GLU A 178 -14.64 -12.08 9.13
C GLU A 178 -14.66 -13.04 10.33
N GLY A 179 -15.01 -12.58 11.54
CA GLY A 179 -15.03 -13.40 12.74
C GLY A 179 -13.65 -13.86 13.23
N ARG A 180 -12.60 -13.22 12.70
CA ARG A 180 -11.19 -13.43 13.05
C ARG A 180 -10.89 -12.89 14.44
N LYS A 181 -9.80 -13.36 15.04
CA LYS A 181 -9.48 -13.06 16.45
C LYS A 181 -8.19 -12.30 16.62
N LYS A 182 -7.23 -12.41 15.69
CA LYS A 182 -5.91 -11.83 15.88
C LYS A 182 -5.57 -10.80 14.81
N LEU A 183 -5.10 -9.64 15.26
CA LEU A 183 -4.59 -8.58 14.40
C LEU A 183 -3.13 -8.32 14.71
N THR A 184 -2.24 -8.59 13.74
CA THR A 184 -0.81 -8.38 13.86
C THR A 184 -0.36 -7.13 13.10
N CYS A 185 0.22 -6.14 13.78
CA CYS A 185 0.86 -4.99 13.16
C CYS A 185 2.35 -5.28 12.90
N ALA A 186 2.74 -5.36 11.62
CA ALA A 186 4.11 -5.64 11.20
C ALA A 186 4.83 -4.35 10.79
N THR A 187 5.98 -4.03 11.41
CA THR A 187 6.71 -2.78 11.15
C THR A 187 8.23 -2.94 11.35
N LYS A 188 9.05 -1.97 10.92
CA LYS A 188 10.47 -1.85 11.29
C LYS A 188 10.73 -0.75 12.34
N ALA A 189 9.84 -0.64 13.32
CA ALA A 189 9.86 0.42 14.34
C ALA A 189 11.11 0.40 15.25
N ASN A 190 11.86 -0.70 15.31
CA ASN A 190 13.13 -0.77 16.01
C ASN A 190 14.20 0.14 15.36
N ILE A 191 14.18 0.27 14.03
CA ILE A 191 15.08 1.12 13.24
C ILE A 191 14.41 2.48 13.00
N MET A 192 13.22 2.49 12.39
CA MET A 192 12.52 3.69 11.93
C MET A 192 11.54 4.21 13.00
N LYS A 193 12.08 4.82 14.06
CA LYS A 193 11.31 5.16 15.27
C LYS A 193 10.20 6.21 15.04
N PHE A 194 10.39 7.14 14.10
CA PHE A 194 9.36 8.14 13.79
C PHE A 194 8.32 7.63 12.81
N THR A 195 8.73 7.10 11.64
CA THR A 195 7.82 6.64 10.58
C THR A 195 7.15 5.31 10.94
N GLU A 196 7.87 4.19 10.94
CA GLU A 196 7.30 2.89 11.34
C GLU A 196 6.80 2.88 12.79
N GLY A 197 7.47 3.63 13.67
CA GLY A 197 7.00 3.82 15.03
C GLY A 197 5.70 4.63 15.13
N MET A 198 5.35 5.46 14.14
CA MET A 198 4.05 6.14 14.06
C MET A 198 2.93 5.11 14.03
N MET A 199 2.97 4.22 13.03
CA MET A 199 1.99 3.15 12.88
C MET A 199 1.92 2.28 14.13
N LYS A 200 3.08 1.89 14.71
CA LYS A 200 3.10 1.12 15.96
C LYS A 200 2.40 1.84 17.12
N ARG A 201 2.70 3.12 17.35
CA ARG A 201 2.08 3.91 18.43
C ARG A 201 0.59 4.08 18.22
N VAL A 202 0.15 4.33 16.97
CA VAL A 202 -1.27 4.44 16.63
C VAL A 202 -1.97 3.10 16.83
N PHE A 203 -1.33 1.98 16.46
CA PHE A 203 -1.85 0.64 16.72
C PHE A 203 -2.10 0.41 18.21
N GLU A 204 -1.08 0.66 19.06
CA GLU A 204 -1.24 0.55 20.51
C GLU A 204 -2.32 1.49 21.08
N ARG A 205 -2.51 2.66 20.45
CA ARG A 205 -3.54 3.64 20.84
C ARG A 205 -4.96 3.17 20.50
N ILE A 206 -5.18 2.54 19.34
CA ILE A 206 -6.55 2.17 18.91
C ILE A 206 -7.00 0.78 19.36
N MET A 207 -6.08 -0.15 19.63
CA MET A 207 -6.47 -1.53 19.97
C MET A 207 -7.35 -1.66 21.22
N PRO A 208 -7.27 -0.78 22.24
CA PRO A 208 -8.25 -0.77 23.33
C PRO A 208 -9.71 -0.55 22.90
N ASP A 209 -9.97 0.04 21.72
CA ASP A 209 -11.33 0.18 21.15
C ASP A 209 -11.90 -1.16 20.64
N TYR A 210 -11.06 -2.20 20.53
CA TYR A 210 -11.38 -3.51 19.96
C TYR A 210 -11.03 -4.64 20.96
N PRO A 211 -11.70 -4.72 22.13
CA PRO A 211 -11.32 -5.63 23.22
C PRO A 211 -11.45 -7.13 22.88
N ASP A 212 -12.24 -7.47 21.86
CA ASP A 212 -12.43 -8.86 21.40
C ASP A 212 -11.33 -9.35 20.46
N LEU A 213 -10.40 -8.47 20.06
CA LEU A 213 -9.27 -8.80 19.20
C LEU A 213 -8.00 -8.99 20.04
N GLU A 214 -7.18 -9.97 19.66
CA GLU A 214 -5.82 -10.17 20.16
C GLU A 214 -4.86 -9.25 19.38
N PRO A 215 -4.36 -8.15 19.98
CA PRO A 215 -3.35 -7.32 19.35
C PRO A 215 -1.98 -8.01 19.40
N SER A 216 -1.27 -8.00 18.29
CA SER A 216 0.11 -8.48 18.19
C SER A 216 0.96 -7.48 17.42
N HIS A 217 2.21 -7.27 17.83
CA HIS A 217 3.19 -6.49 17.07
C HIS A 217 4.34 -7.40 16.68
N MET A 218 4.81 -7.29 15.43
CA MET A 218 5.96 -8.04 14.95
C MET A 218 6.91 -7.14 14.15
N ILE A 219 8.21 -7.39 14.26
CA ILE A 219 9.18 -6.75 13.37
C ILE A 219 9.07 -7.39 11.98
N ILE A 220 9.02 -6.58 10.92
CA ILE A 220 8.68 -7.04 9.56
C ILE A 220 9.58 -8.17 9.01
N ASP A 221 10.86 -8.20 9.38
CA ASP A 221 11.77 -9.28 9.01
C ASP A 221 11.42 -10.60 9.70
N ASN A 222 11.11 -10.55 11.00
CA ASN A 222 10.57 -11.73 11.69
C ASN A 222 9.20 -12.13 11.14
N CYS A 223 8.35 -11.18 10.73
CA CYS A 223 7.07 -11.46 10.09
C CYS A 223 7.25 -12.26 8.80
N ALA A 224 8.11 -11.80 7.90
CA ALA A 224 8.43 -12.53 6.67
C ALA A 224 9.01 -13.92 6.95
N HIS A 225 9.91 -14.04 7.93
CA HIS A 225 10.45 -15.34 8.36
C HIS A 225 9.35 -16.28 8.88
N GLN A 226 8.47 -15.81 9.76
CA GLN A 226 7.36 -16.59 10.32
C GLN A 226 6.33 -16.99 9.27
N MET A 227 6.07 -16.15 8.26
CA MET A 227 5.17 -16.51 7.15
C MET A 227 5.67 -17.70 6.35
N VAL A 228 6.98 -17.96 6.31
CA VAL A 228 7.54 -19.15 5.65
C VAL A 228 7.58 -20.34 6.61
N ILE A 229 7.96 -20.12 7.87
CA ILE A 229 8.13 -21.23 8.83
C ILE A 229 6.78 -21.79 9.30
N ALA A 230 5.84 -20.92 9.67
CA ALA A 230 4.54 -21.27 10.22
C ALA A 230 3.45 -20.27 9.80
N PRO A 231 3.08 -20.22 8.51
CA PRO A 231 2.06 -19.29 8.00
C PRO A 231 0.68 -19.45 8.66
N GLU A 232 0.31 -20.66 9.06
CA GLU A 232 -0.97 -20.98 9.70
C GLU A 232 -1.19 -20.28 11.06
N GLN A 233 -0.15 -19.63 11.62
CA GLN A 233 -0.28 -18.82 12.83
C GLN A 233 -0.91 -17.44 12.57
N PHE A 234 -0.93 -16.97 11.32
CA PHE A 234 -1.40 -15.64 10.98
C PHE A 234 -2.88 -15.63 10.66
N ASP A 235 -3.53 -14.57 11.15
CA ASP A 235 -4.94 -14.31 10.93
C ASP A 235 -5.06 -13.03 10.07
N VAL A 236 -5.10 -11.83 10.66
CA VAL A 236 -4.93 -10.57 9.92
C VAL A 236 -3.57 -9.95 10.21
N VAL A 237 -2.86 -9.50 9.16
CA VAL A 237 -1.59 -8.77 9.26
C VAL A 237 -1.74 -7.41 8.60
N VAL A 238 -1.52 -6.34 9.37
CA VAL A 238 -1.54 -4.96 8.87
C VAL A 238 -0.14 -4.36 8.84
N SER A 239 0.19 -3.62 7.79
CA SER A 239 1.53 -3.07 7.59
C SER A 239 1.53 -1.83 6.69
N THR A 240 2.61 -1.04 6.72
CA THR A 240 2.84 0.10 5.80
C THR A 240 2.97 -0.35 4.34
N ASN A 241 2.85 0.59 3.40
CA ASN A 241 2.79 0.32 1.96
C ASN A 241 3.85 -0.65 1.42
N MET A 242 5.14 -0.32 1.56
CA MET A 242 6.21 -1.14 0.98
C MET A 242 6.28 -2.52 1.63
N ASN A 243 6.18 -2.56 2.95
CA ASN A 243 6.21 -3.80 3.72
C ASN A 243 5.02 -4.70 3.36
N GLY A 244 3.83 -4.11 3.27
CA GLY A 244 2.58 -4.78 2.90
C GLY A 244 2.61 -5.35 1.48
N ASP A 245 3.23 -4.64 0.53
CA ASP A 245 3.45 -5.13 -0.83
C ASP A 245 4.26 -6.44 -0.80
N ILE A 246 5.45 -6.39 -0.18
CA ILE A 246 6.39 -7.52 -0.11
C ILE A 246 5.76 -8.74 0.58
N ILE A 247 5.16 -8.57 1.76
CA ILE A 247 4.64 -9.71 2.52
C ILE A 247 3.37 -10.30 1.90
N SER A 248 2.60 -9.52 1.16
CA SER A 248 1.41 -10.04 0.47
C SER A 248 1.77 -10.88 -0.75
N ASP A 249 2.80 -10.50 -1.51
CA ASP A 249 3.33 -11.33 -2.60
C ASP A 249 4.01 -12.59 -2.06
N LEU A 250 4.73 -12.48 -0.93
CA LEU A 250 5.25 -13.64 -0.20
C LEU A 250 4.10 -14.59 0.17
N ALA A 251 3.03 -14.08 0.79
CA ALA A 251 1.89 -14.87 1.22
C ALA A 251 1.18 -15.55 0.03
N ALA A 252 0.98 -14.83 -1.08
CA ALA A 252 0.42 -15.41 -2.30
C ALA A 252 1.25 -16.61 -2.80
N GLY A 253 2.59 -16.53 -2.74
CA GLY A 253 3.49 -17.63 -3.09
C GLY A 253 3.30 -18.91 -2.26
N LEU A 254 2.71 -18.83 -1.07
CA LEU A 254 2.46 -19.99 -0.20
C LEU A 254 1.28 -20.85 -0.67
N VAL A 255 0.31 -20.27 -1.38
CA VAL A 255 -0.99 -20.92 -1.69
C VAL A 255 -1.28 -21.09 -3.18
N GLY A 256 -0.35 -20.73 -4.07
CA GLY A 256 -0.51 -20.93 -5.51
C GLY A 256 0.10 -19.83 -6.39
N GLY A 257 0.56 -18.73 -5.79
CA GLY A 257 1.16 -17.60 -6.49
C GLY A 257 0.14 -16.54 -6.93
N LEU A 258 0.62 -15.58 -7.71
CA LEU A 258 -0.14 -14.37 -8.04
C LEU A 258 -1.39 -14.63 -8.92
N GLY A 259 -1.45 -15.75 -9.64
CA GLY A 259 -2.58 -16.13 -10.49
C GLY A 259 -3.89 -16.40 -9.73
N VAL A 260 -3.81 -16.57 -8.40
CA VAL A 260 -4.95 -16.81 -7.50
C VAL A 260 -5.05 -15.81 -6.36
N ALA A 261 -4.30 -14.71 -6.42
CA ALA A 261 -4.28 -13.68 -5.39
C ALA A 261 -5.22 -12.50 -5.75
N PRO A 262 -6.40 -12.39 -5.13
CA PRO A 262 -7.29 -11.24 -5.32
C PRO A 262 -6.87 -10.05 -4.45
N SER A 263 -7.41 -8.87 -4.77
CA SER A 263 -7.32 -7.73 -3.86
C SER A 263 -8.50 -6.76 -3.97
N SER A 264 -8.70 -5.99 -2.91
CA SER A 264 -9.58 -4.82 -2.93
C SER A 264 -8.87 -3.61 -2.35
N ASN A 265 -9.02 -2.46 -2.99
CA ASN A 265 -8.56 -1.16 -2.51
C ASN A 265 -9.79 -0.39 -2.00
N ILE A 266 -9.82 -0.10 -0.71
CA ILE A 266 -10.95 0.48 0.01
C ILE A 266 -10.62 1.93 0.39
N GLY A 267 -11.54 2.84 0.09
CA GLY A 267 -11.57 4.21 0.58
C GLY A 267 -12.96 4.57 1.10
N ASP A 268 -13.14 5.82 1.53
CA ASP A 268 -14.41 6.28 2.12
C ASP A 268 -15.53 6.49 1.09
N HIS A 269 -15.16 6.85 -0.14
CA HIS A 269 -16.10 7.20 -1.21
C HIS A 269 -16.04 6.26 -2.42
N ALA A 270 -15.03 5.39 -2.48
CA ALA A 270 -14.87 4.45 -3.57
C ALA A 270 -14.19 3.15 -3.11
N ALA A 271 -14.42 2.08 -3.87
CA ALA A 271 -13.78 0.79 -3.72
C ALA A 271 -13.38 0.24 -5.10
N MET A 272 -12.14 -0.24 -5.22
CA MET A 272 -11.59 -0.79 -6.46
C MET A 272 -11.07 -2.21 -6.27
N PHE A 273 -11.62 -3.14 -7.03
CA PHE A 273 -11.32 -4.56 -6.97
C PHE A 273 -10.43 -4.95 -8.14
N GLU A 274 -9.31 -5.61 -7.87
CA GLU A 274 -8.33 -5.97 -8.88
C GLU A 274 -7.50 -7.19 -8.47
N ALA A 275 -7.02 -7.95 -9.44
CA ALA A 275 -6.03 -8.99 -9.20
C ALA A 275 -4.69 -8.38 -8.77
N VAL A 276 -3.89 -9.12 -7.99
CA VAL A 276 -2.54 -8.67 -7.59
C VAL A 276 -1.53 -8.74 -8.74
N HIS A 277 -1.71 -9.67 -9.68
CA HIS A 277 -0.77 -9.88 -10.78
C HIS A 277 -0.72 -8.72 -11.79
N GLY A 278 0.39 -8.62 -12.53
CA GLY A 278 0.58 -7.65 -13.63
C GLY A 278 -0.09 -8.03 -14.94
N SER A 279 0.22 -7.30 -16.02
CA SER A 279 -0.40 -7.41 -17.35
C SER A 279 0.02 -8.65 -18.16
N ALA A 280 1.09 -9.34 -17.76
CA ALA A 280 1.58 -10.58 -18.40
C ALA A 280 1.58 -10.54 -19.95
N PRO A 281 2.27 -9.57 -20.58
CA PRO A 281 2.20 -9.33 -22.03
C PRO A 281 2.59 -10.53 -22.89
N GLN A 282 3.41 -11.44 -22.37
CA GLN A 282 3.87 -12.65 -23.05
C GLN A 282 2.76 -13.64 -23.40
N ILE A 283 1.62 -13.60 -22.70
CA ILE A 283 0.47 -14.48 -22.94
C ILE A 283 -0.81 -13.73 -23.36
N ALA A 284 -0.73 -12.41 -23.52
CA ALA A 284 -1.86 -11.59 -23.96
C ALA A 284 -2.39 -12.02 -25.34
N GLY A 285 -3.70 -12.13 -25.46
CA GLY A 285 -4.43 -12.54 -26.66
C GLY A 285 -4.31 -14.01 -27.04
N LYS A 286 -3.77 -14.87 -26.16
CA LYS A 286 -3.48 -16.28 -26.46
C LYS A 286 -4.48 -17.26 -25.86
N ASP A 287 -5.50 -16.77 -25.14
CA ASP A 287 -6.43 -17.62 -24.38
C ASP A 287 -5.67 -18.50 -23.36
N LEU A 288 -4.63 -17.97 -22.70
CA LEU A 288 -3.82 -18.72 -21.72
C LEU A 288 -3.86 -18.15 -20.30
N ALA A 289 -4.56 -17.04 -20.10
CA ALA A 289 -4.61 -16.33 -18.83
C ALA A 289 -5.49 -17.06 -17.81
N ASN A 290 -5.06 -17.10 -16.55
CA ASN A 290 -5.88 -17.57 -15.45
C ASN A 290 -6.78 -16.43 -14.94
N PRO A 291 -8.13 -16.52 -15.07
CA PRO A 291 -9.02 -15.46 -14.59
C PRO A 291 -9.30 -15.55 -13.08
N THR A 292 -8.76 -16.53 -12.36
CA THR A 292 -9.09 -16.81 -10.95
C THR A 292 -8.87 -15.62 -10.03
N ALA A 293 -7.72 -14.94 -10.11
CA ALA A 293 -7.44 -13.79 -9.25
C ALA A 293 -8.45 -12.64 -9.44
N LEU A 294 -8.80 -12.31 -10.70
CA LEU A 294 -9.79 -11.27 -10.97
C LEU A 294 -11.20 -11.74 -10.59
N LEU A 295 -11.54 -13.02 -10.80
CA LEU A 295 -12.81 -13.59 -10.40
C LEU A 295 -13.00 -13.52 -8.87
N LEU A 296 -11.98 -13.88 -8.11
CA LEU A 296 -11.97 -13.74 -6.65
C LEU A 296 -12.08 -12.28 -6.21
N SER A 297 -11.46 -11.35 -6.93
CA SER A 297 -11.61 -9.91 -6.67
C SER A 297 -13.04 -9.44 -6.97
N ALA A 298 -13.68 -9.97 -8.00
CA ALA A 298 -15.07 -9.69 -8.30
C ALA A 298 -16.04 -10.33 -7.29
N ILE A 299 -15.70 -11.48 -6.69
CA ILE A 299 -16.44 -12.03 -5.54
C ILE A 299 -16.33 -11.07 -4.35
N MET A 300 -15.15 -10.50 -4.08
CA MET A 300 -15.00 -9.45 -3.05
C MET A 300 -15.87 -8.23 -3.36
N MET A 301 -15.96 -7.82 -4.63
CA MET A 301 -16.84 -6.74 -5.08
C MET A 301 -18.32 -7.06 -4.84
N LEU A 302 -18.79 -8.24 -5.21
CA LEU A 302 -20.18 -8.67 -4.99
C LEU A 302 -20.56 -8.61 -3.50
N ARG A 303 -19.65 -9.05 -2.62
CA ARG A 303 -19.83 -8.92 -1.17
C ARG A 303 -19.90 -7.45 -0.73
N HIS A 304 -19.05 -6.60 -1.29
CA HIS A 304 -19.04 -5.18 -0.96
C HIS A 304 -20.34 -4.46 -1.36
N ILE A 305 -20.92 -4.78 -2.51
CA ILE A 305 -22.19 -4.20 -2.98
C ILE A 305 -23.43 -4.87 -2.37
N GLY A 306 -23.26 -5.87 -1.51
CA GLY A 306 -24.35 -6.58 -0.83
C GLY A 306 -24.99 -7.73 -1.62
N ASP A 307 -24.46 -8.10 -2.78
CA ASP A 307 -24.92 -9.26 -3.56
C ASP A 307 -24.25 -10.56 -3.07
N PHE A 308 -24.53 -10.90 -1.81
CA PHE A 308 -23.94 -12.06 -1.14
C PHE A 308 -24.32 -13.38 -1.81
N ALA A 309 -25.53 -13.47 -2.35
CA ALA A 309 -26.02 -14.68 -3.00
C ALA A 309 -25.26 -14.98 -4.30
N ALA A 310 -25.04 -13.96 -5.15
CA ALA A 310 -24.20 -14.15 -6.35
C ALA A 310 -22.75 -14.44 -5.96
N ALA A 311 -22.21 -13.76 -4.93
CA ALA A 311 -20.85 -13.99 -4.46
C ALA A 311 -20.62 -15.44 -4.04
N GLU A 312 -21.49 -15.99 -3.19
CA GLU A 312 -21.41 -17.38 -2.72
C GLU A 312 -21.57 -18.37 -3.89
N LYS A 313 -22.54 -18.13 -4.78
CA LYS A 313 -22.79 -18.99 -5.95
C LYS A 313 -21.56 -19.08 -6.87
N VAL A 314 -20.92 -17.95 -7.15
CA VAL A 314 -19.72 -17.89 -8.01
C VAL A 314 -18.51 -18.52 -7.32
N GLU A 315 -18.30 -18.22 -6.03
CA GLU A 315 -17.18 -18.79 -5.27
C GLU A 315 -17.31 -20.31 -5.15
N GLN A 316 -18.51 -20.84 -4.87
CA GLN A 316 -18.75 -22.28 -4.83
C GLN A 316 -18.50 -22.96 -6.19
N ALA A 317 -18.92 -22.34 -7.30
CA ALA A 317 -18.65 -22.87 -8.64
C ALA A 317 -17.15 -22.89 -8.98
N LEU A 318 -16.41 -21.86 -8.56
CA LEU A 318 -14.96 -21.82 -8.65
C LEU A 318 -14.32 -22.95 -7.82
N LEU A 319 -14.71 -23.09 -6.55
CA LEU A 319 -14.17 -24.13 -5.66
C LEU A 319 -14.42 -25.54 -6.20
N VAL A 320 -15.62 -25.82 -6.74
CA VAL A 320 -15.92 -27.10 -7.41
C VAL A 320 -15.02 -27.32 -8.62
N THR A 321 -14.82 -26.30 -9.46
CA THR A 321 -13.94 -26.39 -10.64
C THR A 321 -12.51 -26.75 -10.25
N LEU A 322 -12.00 -26.10 -9.21
CA LEU A 322 -10.66 -26.34 -8.68
C LEU A 322 -10.55 -27.73 -8.03
N GLU A 323 -11.56 -28.17 -7.28
CA GLU A 323 -11.62 -29.49 -6.65
C GLU A 323 -11.65 -30.64 -7.66
N GLU A 324 -12.39 -30.49 -8.76
CA GLU A 324 -12.46 -31.50 -9.84
C GLU A 324 -11.16 -31.61 -10.65
N ALA A 325 -10.36 -30.53 -10.69
CA ALA A 325 -9.07 -30.47 -11.36
C ALA A 325 -9.05 -30.95 -12.83
N ARG A 326 -10.12 -30.69 -13.60
CA ARG A 326 -10.26 -31.14 -15.01
C ARG A 326 -9.76 -30.14 -16.04
N ASN A 327 -10.32 -28.93 -16.07
CA ASN A 327 -9.90 -27.88 -17.02
C ASN A 327 -9.23 -26.75 -16.24
N LEU A 328 -8.07 -27.02 -15.65
CA LEU A 328 -7.27 -26.01 -14.96
C LEU A 328 -6.38 -25.24 -15.95
N THR A 329 -6.10 -23.96 -15.71
CA THR A 329 -5.17 -23.17 -16.52
C THR A 329 -3.72 -23.57 -16.28
N GLY A 330 -2.84 -23.28 -17.23
CA GLY A 330 -1.47 -23.81 -17.25
C GLY A 330 -0.58 -23.46 -16.05
N ASP A 331 -0.90 -22.41 -15.30
CA ASP A 331 -0.21 -21.98 -14.09
C ASP A 331 -0.55 -22.82 -12.85
N ILE A 332 -1.73 -23.44 -12.81
CA ILE A 332 -2.22 -24.26 -11.68
C ILE A 332 -2.45 -25.73 -12.06
N ALA A 333 -2.49 -26.05 -13.35
CA ALA A 333 -2.64 -27.42 -13.84
C ALA A 333 -1.34 -28.23 -13.70
N PRO A 334 -1.43 -29.58 -13.62
CA PRO A 334 -0.29 -30.44 -13.86
C PRO A 334 0.40 -30.09 -15.19
N LYS A 335 1.73 -30.13 -15.20
CA LYS A 335 2.54 -29.72 -16.35
C LYS A 335 2.06 -30.41 -17.64
N GLY A 336 1.72 -29.60 -18.64
CA GLY A 336 1.28 -30.07 -19.97
C GLY A 336 -0.21 -30.40 -20.09
N THR A 337 -1.01 -30.18 -19.04
CA THR A 337 -2.47 -30.47 -19.04
C THR A 337 -3.34 -29.21 -18.98
N GLY A 338 -2.71 -28.03 -18.95
CA GLY A 338 -3.42 -26.75 -18.85
C GLY A 338 -4.33 -26.47 -20.05
N VAL A 339 -5.52 -25.96 -19.77
CA VAL A 339 -6.45 -25.45 -20.78
C VAL A 339 -6.35 -23.93 -20.92
N GLY A 340 -7.05 -23.39 -21.91
CA GLY A 340 -7.16 -21.96 -22.11
C GLY A 340 -8.21 -21.27 -21.22
N THR A 341 -8.16 -19.93 -21.19
CA THR A 341 -9.05 -19.06 -20.41
C THR A 341 -10.52 -19.39 -20.67
N THR A 342 -10.91 -19.59 -21.92
CA THR A 342 -12.29 -19.83 -22.34
C THR A 342 -12.82 -21.16 -21.79
N ALA A 343 -12.05 -22.24 -21.95
CA ALA A 343 -12.43 -23.57 -21.46
C ALA A 343 -12.53 -23.62 -19.92
N TYR A 344 -11.62 -22.93 -19.23
CA TYR A 344 -11.69 -22.75 -17.77
C TYR A 344 -12.99 -22.03 -17.37
N THR A 345 -13.28 -20.90 -18.03
CA THR A 345 -14.49 -20.08 -17.80
C THR A 345 -15.77 -20.88 -18.00
N ASP A 346 -15.84 -21.66 -19.08
CA ASP A 346 -17.02 -22.48 -19.40
C ASP A 346 -17.24 -23.57 -18.34
N GLN A 347 -16.16 -24.15 -17.79
CA GLN A 347 -16.29 -25.11 -16.69
C GLN A 347 -16.82 -24.45 -15.41
N VAL A 348 -16.32 -23.26 -15.05
CA VAL A 348 -16.83 -22.51 -13.89
C VAL A 348 -18.32 -22.21 -14.07
N ILE A 349 -18.75 -21.77 -15.25
CA ILE A 349 -20.17 -21.52 -15.55
C ILE A 349 -21.00 -22.80 -15.44
N ALA A 350 -20.52 -23.91 -15.98
CA ALA A 350 -21.20 -25.20 -15.90
C ALA A 350 -21.36 -25.71 -14.45
N ASN A 351 -20.53 -25.21 -13.53
CA ASN A 351 -20.55 -25.56 -12.12
C ASN A 351 -21.42 -24.64 -11.25
N LEU A 352 -22.04 -23.59 -11.83
CA LEU A 352 -22.95 -22.72 -11.08
C LEU A 352 -24.14 -23.51 -10.52
N GLY A 353 -24.41 -23.33 -9.22
CA GLY A 353 -25.45 -24.06 -8.48
C GLY A 353 -24.96 -25.37 -7.84
N ARG A 354 -23.70 -25.74 -8.03
CA ARG A 354 -23.03 -26.82 -7.30
C ARG A 354 -22.32 -26.27 -6.07
N THR A 355 -22.06 -27.14 -5.09
CA THR A 355 -21.39 -26.80 -3.83
C THR A 355 -20.17 -27.71 -3.64
N SER A 356 -19.05 -27.12 -3.24
CA SER A 356 -17.81 -27.81 -2.88
C SER A 356 -17.84 -28.22 -1.40
N GLY A 357 -16.99 -29.18 -1.03
CA GLY A 357 -16.71 -29.46 0.38
C GLY A 357 -15.98 -28.31 1.11
N PHE A 358 -15.47 -27.32 0.37
CA PHE A 358 -14.83 -26.14 0.90
C PHE A 358 -15.86 -25.03 1.17
N ALA A 359 -15.85 -24.50 2.40
CA ALA A 359 -16.75 -23.43 2.78
C ALA A 359 -16.45 -22.13 2.01
N SER A 360 -17.53 -21.52 1.48
CA SER A 360 -17.53 -20.11 1.14
C SER A 360 -17.33 -19.30 2.42
N ARG A 361 -16.64 -18.16 2.35
CA ARG A 361 -16.48 -17.33 3.54
C ARG A 361 -17.79 -16.63 3.87
N ALA A 362 -18.24 -16.83 5.12
CA ALA A 362 -19.24 -15.96 5.70
C ALA A 362 -18.70 -14.53 5.75
N TYR A 363 -19.52 -13.57 5.35
CA TYR A 363 -19.13 -12.18 5.28
C TYR A 363 -20.14 -11.31 6.00
N GLN A 364 -19.64 -10.32 6.72
CA GLN A 364 -20.42 -9.23 7.29
C GLN A 364 -19.97 -7.92 6.66
N PRO A 365 -20.88 -6.96 6.41
CA PRO A 365 -20.50 -5.64 5.91
C PRO A 365 -19.42 -4.99 6.79
N LEU A 366 -18.40 -4.41 6.16
CA LEU A 366 -17.38 -3.63 6.86
C LEU A 366 -18.04 -2.37 7.44
N THR A 367 -17.94 -2.21 8.75
CA THR A 367 -18.35 -0.98 9.43
C THR A 367 -17.11 -0.14 9.72
N LEU A 368 -16.94 0.94 8.97
CA LEU A 368 -15.81 1.85 9.11
C LEU A 368 -16.22 3.13 9.85
N PRO A 369 -15.34 3.71 10.68
CA PRO A 369 -15.59 5.02 11.25
C PRO A 369 -15.65 6.07 10.14
N GLN A 370 -16.54 7.06 10.30
CA GLN A 370 -16.55 8.21 9.42
C GLN A 370 -15.37 9.13 9.74
N TRP A 371 -14.66 9.54 8.70
CA TRP A 371 -13.57 10.51 8.82
C TRP A 371 -14.10 11.92 8.57
N PRO A 372 -13.64 12.92 9.34
CA PRO A 372 -14.05 14.30 9.11
C PRO A 372 -13.56 14.76 7.74
N GLU A 373 -14.43 15.47 7.01
CA GLU A 373 -14.03 16.16 5.79
C GLU A 373 -13.06 17.31 6.12
N GLY A 374 -12.09 17.54 5.22
CA GLY A 374 -11.16 18.67 5.30
C GLY A 374 -9.71 18.26 5.58
N VAL A 375 -8.89 19.26 5.90
CA VAL A 375 -7.45 19.08 6.13
C VAL A 375 -7.21 18.67 7.57
N TRP A 376 -6.63 17.48 7.78
CA TRP A 376 -6.18 17.06 9.09
C TRP A 376 -5.08 18.01 9.60
N HIS A 377 -5.32 18.64 10.75
CA HIS A 377 -4.37 19.55 11.37
C HIS A 377 -4.38 19.37 12.89
N HIS A 378 -3.27 18.86 13.43
CA HIS A 378 -3.07 18.68 14.86
C HIS A 378 -1.86 19.49 15.33
N PRO A 379 -2.05 20.76 15.73
CA PRO A 379 -0.94 21.59 16.18
C PRO A 379 -0.43 21.11 17.56
N PRO A 380 0.89 21.10 17.79
CA PRO A 380 1.44 20.81 19.11
C PRO A 380 1.08 21.94 20.08
N GLN A 381 1.15 21.67 21.39
CA GLN A 381 0.96 22.71 22.41
C GLN A 381 2.13 23.70 22.39
N THR A 382 3.34 23.20 22.14
CA THR A 382 4.55 24.00 22.00
C THR A 382 5.38 23.53 20.80
N ARG A 383 5.97 24.49 20.09
CA ARG A 383 6.89 24.25 18.99
C ARG A 383 8.12 25.12 19.15
N GLU A 384 9.29 24.49 19.06
CA GLU A 384 10.58 25.18 19.13
C GLU A 384 11.43 24.74 17.94
N VAL A 385 12.04 25.68 17.22
CA VAL A 385 13.12 25.37 16.27
C VAL A 385 14.41 25.34 17.05
N THR A 386 15.15 24.23 16.99
CA THR A 386 16.40 24.02 17.74
C THR A 386 17.63 24.09 16.84
N GLY A 387 17.47 24.02 15.53
CA GLY A 387 18.58 24.01 14.58
C GLY A 387 18.17 23.67 13.15
N VAL A 388 19.15 23.25 12.36
CA VAL A 388 19.00 22.87 10.95
C VAL A 388 20.03 21.81 10.56
N ASP A 389 19.61 20.79 9.82
CA ASP A 389 20.48 19.89 9.07
C ASP A 389 20.65 20.46 7.65
N VAL A 390 21.89 20.58 7.18
CA VAL A 390 22.23 21.04 5.83
C VAL A 390 23.02 19.95 5.12
N PHE A 391 22.55 19.53 3.95
CA PHE A 391 23.20 18.52 3.13
C PHE A 391 24.12 19.19 2.11
N ILE A 392 25.37 18.72 2.03
CA ILE A 392 26.46 19.34 1.27
C ILE A 392 27.13 18.30 0.39
N GLU A 393 27.36 18.67 -0.87
CA GLU A 393 28.18 17.92 -1.83
C GLU A 393 29.64 18.39 -1.77
N THR A 394 30.57 17.51 -1.43
CA THR A 394 31.99 17.86 -1.39
C THR A 394 32.90 16.63 -1.37
N GLY A 395 34.12 16.78 -1.90
CA GLY A 395 35.21 15.81 -1.75
C GLY A 395 36.13 16.10 -0.56
N ALA A 396 35.80 17.08 0.29
CA ALA A 396 36.63 17.46 1.43
C ALA A 396 36.57 16.41 2.56
N GLU A 397 37.71 16.21 3.24
CA GLU A 397 37.77 15.37 4.43
C GLU A 397 36.98 15.98 5.61
N PRO A 398 36.32 15.18 6.46
CA PRO A 398 35.41 15.68 7.49
C PRO A 398 35.99 16.77 8.42
N PRO A 399 37.25 16.69 8.92
CA PRO A 399 37.81 17.76 9.75
C PRO A 399 37.99 19.09 9.00
N ALA A 400 38.37 19.03 7.73
CA ALA A 400 38.54 20.22 6.90
C ALA A 400 37.17 20.85 6.55
N LEU A 401 36.18 20.01 6.23
CA LEU A 401 34.80 20.44 6.04
C LEU A 401 34.25 21.13 7.29
N ALA A 402 34.43 20.52 8.47
CA ALA A 402 33.96 21.08 9.73
C ALA A 402 34.55 22.46 10.04
N ALA A 403 35.87 22.61 9.92
CA ALA A 403 36.54 23.89 10.14
C ALA A 403 36.02 24.99 9.20
N SER A 404 35.79 24.64 7.94
CA SER A 404 35.23 25.57 6.95
C SER A 404 33.78 25.96 7.30
N LEU A 405 32.94 25.00 7.68
CA LEU A 405 31.55 25.25 8.03
C LEU A 405 31.40 26.07 9.31
N GLN A 406 32.23 25.81 10.33
CA GLN A 406 32.26 26.62 11.54
C GLN A 406 32.57 28.09 11.24
N THR A 407 33.49 28.34 10.30
CA THR A 407 33.80 29.69 9.84
C THR A 407 32.62 30.29 9.07
N ALA A 408 31.98 29.49 8.20
CA ALA A 408 30.88 29.93 7.35
C ALA A 408 29.63 30.37 8.14
N VAL A 409 29.37 29.77 9.30
CA VAL A 409 28.21 30.10 10.15
C VAL A 409 28.54 31.09 11.27
N ALA A 410 29.77 31.59 11.36
CA ALA A 410 30.17 32.52 12.40
C ALA A 410 29.26 33.78 12.41
N GLY A 411 28.74 34.12 13.60
CA GLY A 411 27.84 35.26 13.78
C GLY A 411 26.38 35.02 13.36
N SER A 412 26.01 33.82 12.90
CA SER A 412 24.61 33.46 12.66
C SER A 412 23.83 33.11 13.95
N GLY A 413 24.56 32.75 15.02
CA GLY A 413 23.99 32.17 16.24
C GLY A 413 23.69 30.67 16.12
N LEU A 414 24.23 30.01 15.09
CA LEU A 414 24.27 28.56 14.96
C LEU A 414 25.69 28.02 15.10
N THR A 415 25.81 26.83 15.67
CA THR A 415 27.07 26.10 15.84
C THR A 415 26.98 24.72 15.19
N LEU A 416 28.05 24.31 14.49
CA LEU A 416 28.15 22.95 13.95
C LEU A 416 28.29 21.95 15.10
N LYS A 417 27.32 21.05 15.23
CA LYS A 417 27.32 19.99 16.23
C LYS A 417 28.01 18.72 15.74
N MET A 418 27.68 18.30 14.52
CA MET A 418 28.23 17.09 13.91
C MET A 418 28.19 17.14 12.38
N ILE A 419 28.93 16.24 11.76
CA ILE A 419 28.82 15.89 10.34
C ILE A 419 28.61 14.38 10.28
N GLU A 420 27.65 13.91 9.48
CA GLU A 420 27.48 12.51 9.17
C GLU A 420 27.64 12.22 7.68
N ASN A 421 27.98 10.98 7.37
CA ASN A 421 28.00 10.45 6.02
C ASN A 421 27.24 9.11 6.02
N ARG A 422 26.19 9.01 5.22
CA ARG A 422 25.29 7.82 5.15
C ARG A 422 24.79 7.35 6.53
N GLY A 423 24.40 8.29 7.40
CA GLY A 423 23.83 8.01 8.72
C GLY A 423 24.84 7.74 9.84
N VAL A 424 26.15 7.80 9.55
CA VAL A 424 27.21 7.60 10.54
C VAL A 424 27.90 8.93 10.81
N GLN A 425 28.02 9.31 12.08
CA GLN A 425 28.79 10.50 12.45
C GLN A 425 30.25 10.34 12.01
N VAL A 426 30.79 11.31 11.27
CA VAL A 426 32.20 11.33 10.82
C VAL A 426 32.98 12.51 11.39
N TRP A 427 32.28 13.50 11.96
CA TRP A 427 32.86 14.57 12.75
C TRP A 427 31.93 14.94 13.92
N PRO A 428 32.42 15.08 15.16
CA PRO A 428 33.79 14.76 15.61
C PRO A 428 34.17 13.30 15.32
N ALA A 429 35.45 13.06 15.02
CA ALA A 429 35.93 11.76 14.59
C ALA A 429 35.73 10.72 15.70
N HIS A 430 35.38 9.50 15.28
CA HIS A 430 35.37 8.31 16.15
C HIS A 430 36.43 7.31 15.64
N SER A 431 36.64 6.22 16.39
CA SER A 431 37.64 5.19 16.04
C SER A 431 37.34 4.39 14.76
N GLY A 432 36.17 4.60 14.15
CA GLY A 432 35.79 3.94 12.92
C GLY A 432 36.40 4.59 11.68
N ARG A 433 36.41 3.86 10.56
CA ARG A 433 36.87 4.34 9.25
C ARG A 433 35.82 4.02 8.19
N PRO A 434 34.65 4.69 8.22
CA PRO A 434 33.60 4.44 7.23
C PRO A 434 34.08 4.86 5.83
N PHE A 435 33.62 4.14 4.80
CA PHE A 435 33.74 4.61 3.43
C PHE A 435 32.85 5.85 3.24
N LEU A 436 33.42 6.94 2.74
CA LEU A 436 32.73 8.21 2.56
C LEU A 436 32.24 8.36 1.12
N VAL A 437 31.05 8.92 0.96
CA VAL A 437 30.55 9.45 -0.34
C VAL A 437 30.59 10.97 -0.32
N ASP A 438 30.36 11.61 -1.46
CA ASP A 438 30.38 13.07 -1.63
C ASP A 438 29.20 13.79 -0.96
N LEU A 439 28.21 13.08 -0.41
CA LEU A 439 27.08 13.63 0.32
C LEU A 439 27.27 13.58 1.84
N PHE A 440 27.30 14.75 2.47
CA PHE A 440 27.38 14.90 3.93
C PHE A 440 26.15 15.63 4.48
N ARG A 441 25.60 15.16 5.60
CA ARG A 441 24.63 15.93 6.39
C ARG A 441 25.35 16.60 7.55
N CYS A 442 25.23 17.92 7.63
CA CYS A 442 25.88 18.75 8.63
C CYS A 442 24.81 19.33 9.56
N ARG A 443 24.89 19.05 10.86
CA ARG A 443 23.89 19.47 11.86
C ARG A 443 24.36 20.72 12.54
N PHE A 444 23.55 21.76 12.47
CA PHE A 444 23.77 23.03 13.15
C PHE A 444 22.70 23.25 14.21
N MET A 445 23.12 23.59 15.43
CA MET A 445 22.21 23.87 16.54
C MET A 445 22.23 25.36 16.86
N LEU A 446 21.08 25.91 17.25
CA LEU A 446 21.03 27.26 17.81
C LEU A 446 21.78 27.30 19.16
N GLU A 447 22.56 28.36 19.37
CA GLU A 447 23.30 28.57 20.62
C GLU A 447 22.37 28.83 21.82
N ALA A 448 21.22 29.46 21.55
CA ALA A 448 20.18 29.73 22.52
C ALA A 448 18.80 29.75 21.83
N PRO A 449 17.71 29.43 22.56
CA PRO A 449 16.35 29.61 22.06
C PRO A 449 16.11 31.06 21.63
N ARG A 450 15.48 31.27 20.47
CA ARG A 450 15.19 32.61 19.93
C ARG A 450 13.95 32.61 19.04
N ASP A 451 13.17 33.68 19.11
CA ASP A 451 11.92 33.84 18.35
C ASP A 451 12.16 33.95 16.83
N ASN A 452 13.31 34.49 16.42
CA ASN A 452 13.68 34.66 15.01
C ASN A 452 14.69 33.61 14.53
N ALA A 453 14.41 32.33 14.79
CA ALA A 453 15.26 31.22 14.35
C ALA A 453 15.41 31.15 12.83
N ASP A 454 14.37 31.54 12.08
CA ASP A 454 14.37 31.47 10.62
C ASP A 454 15.37 32.43 9.98
N ALA A 455 15.50 33.67 10.48
CA ALA A 455 16.52 34.59 9.99
C ALA A 455 17.94 34.11 10.31
N ALA A 456 18.14 33.47 11.48
CA ALA A 456 19.42 32.89 11.86
C ALA A 456 19.83 31.76 10.90
N ILE A 457 18.88 30.86 10.59
CA ILE A 457 19.07 29.78 9.63
C ILE A 457 19.36 30.33 8.23
N ALA A 458 18.60 31.34 7.78
CA ALA A 458 18.82 31.97 6.47
C ALA A 458 20.23 32.59 6.37
N GLN A 459 20.70 33.27 7.42
CA GLN A 459 22.05 33.82 7.47
C GLN A 459 23.12 32.71 7.41
N ALA A 460 22.93 31.62 8.15
CA ALA A 460 23.85 30.48 8.12
C ALA A 460 23.89 29.81 6.73
N LEU A 461 22.73 29.61 6.09
CA LEU A 461 22.66 29.05 4.73
C LEU A 461 23.33 29.95 3.69
N ALA A 462 23.19 31.28 3.82
CA ALA A 462 23.90 32.23 2.96
C ALA A 462 25.42 32.14 3.14
N GLY A 463 25.89 32.04 4.39
CA GLY A 463 27.31 31.85 4.71
C GLY A 463 27.87 30.53 4.15
N ILE A 464 27.13 29.42 4.32
CA ILE A 464 27.50 28.10 3.77
C ILE A 464 27.54 28.16 2.25
N GLY A 465 26.51 28.73 1.61
CA GLY A 465 26.38 28.84 0.15
C GLY A 465 27.46 29.69 -0.53
N ALA A 466 28.21 30.51 0.22
CA ALA A 466 29.34 31.27 -0.32
C ALA A 466 30.56 30.39 -0.65
N GLY A 467 30.65 29.18 -0.09
CA GLY A 467 31.82 28.31 -0.26
C GLY A 467 31.52 26.81 -0.41
N HIS A 468 30.26 26.39 -0.23
CA HIS A 468 29.85 24.99 -0.25
C HIS A 468 28.61 24.79 -1.11
N HIS A 469 28.56 23.68 -1.86
CA HIS A 469 27.39 23.29 -2.63
C HIS A 469 26.40 22.56 -1.72
N TRP A 470 25.32 23.24 -1.32
CA TRP A 470 24.23 22.62 -0.56
C TRP A 470 23.00 22.43 -1.46
N MET A 471 22.22 21.38 -1.19
CA MET A 471 21.04 21.03 -2.00
C MET A 471 19.77 20.76 -1.18
N HIS A 472 19.93 20.36 0.09
CA HIS A 472 18.81 19.91 0.92
C HIS A 472 18.99 20.41 2.35
N VAL A 473 17.88 20.83 2.95
CA VAL A 473 17.81 21.46 4.27
C VAL A 473 16.63 20.89 5.05
N GLU A 474 16.86 20.51 6.30
CA GLU A 474 15.82 20.03 7.22
C GLU A 474 15.87 20.81 8.53
N LYS A 475 14.75 21.46 8.92
CA LYS A 475 14.69 22.15 10.22
C LYS A 475 14.64 21.13 11.36
N LEU A 476 15.42 21.38 12.40
CA LEU A 476 15.37 20.63 13.64
C LEU A 476 14.38 21.29 14.57
N GLN A 477 13.35 20.55 14.95
CA GLN A 477 12.24 21.06 15.74
C GLN A 477 11.98 20.18 16.95
N ARG A 478 11.48 20.77 18.02
CA ARG A 478 10.82 20.09 19.14
C ARG A 478 9.33 20.35 19.12
N PHE A 479 8.58 19.30 19.37
CA PHE A 479 7.14 19.35 19.58
C PHE A 479 6.87 18.85 21.00
N ASP A 480 6.23 19.69 21.81
CA ASP A 480 5.89 19.37 23.21
C ASP A 480 7.09 18.89 24.03
N GLY A 481 8.21 19.60 23.86
CA GLY A 481 9.47 19.32 24.55
C GLY A 481 10.23 18.08 24.05
N ARG A 482 9.79 17.43 22.96
CA ARG A 482 10.44 16.24 22.38
C ARG A 482 11.05 16.55 21.03
N ASP A 483 12.26 16.07 20.80
CA ASP A 483 12.95 16.20 19.50
C ASP A 483 12.14 15.48 18.40
N GLY A 484 11.85 16.22 17.32
CA GLY A 484 11.19 15.72 16.10
C GLY A 484 12.18 15.18 15.06
N TYR A 485 13.39 14.82 15.48
CA TYR A 485 14.48 14.33 14.63
C TYR A 485 15.31 13.28 15.39
N THR A 486 16.05 12.43 14.68
CA THR A 486 16.92 11.42 15.29
C THR A 486 18.36 11.93 15.44
N LYS A 487 19.08 11.32 16.38
CA LYS A 487 20.54 11.35 16.40
C LYS A 487 21.13 10.52 15.24
N ALA A 488 22.36 10.82 14.84
CA ALA A 488 23.14 10.00 13.92
C ALA A 488 23.62 8.70 14.61
N GLN A 489 24.00 7.67 13.84
CA GLN A 489 24.64 6.49 14.39
C GLN A 489 26.02 6.87 14.95
N GLY A 490 26.25 6.58 16.23
CA GLY A 490 27.48 6.93 16.94
C GLY A 490 27.52 8.32 17.58
N GLU A 491 26.43 9.10 17.48
CA GLU A 491 26.29 10.39 18.18
C GLU A 491 25.95 10.16 19.67
N ASN A 492 26.87 10.55 20.56
CA ASN A 492 26.67 10.49 22.01
C ASN A 492 26.00 11.77 22.54
#